data_AF-A0A7S1WK10-F1
#
_entry.id   AF-A0A7S1WK10-F1
#
_cell.length_a   1.000
_cell.length_b   1.000
_cell.length_c   1.000
_cell.angle_alpha   90.00
_cell.angle_beta   90.00
_cell.angle_gamma   90.00
#
_symmetry.space_group_name_H-M   'P 1'
#
loop_
_entity.id
_entity.type
_entity.pdbx_description
1 polymer ?
#
loop_
_entity_poly.entity_id
_entity_poly.type
_entity_poly.pdbx_seq_one_letter_code
_entity_poly.pdbx_strand_id
1 'polypeptide(L)'
;GVTQSSVALTVRRLAIDVEMSAGDRDVLTSFLAQGEGYAPRSGQIVGIIEQMKETMEKGLADITAAEEKAATDFDALAAAKTKEVKSSTAAIESRLGRVGQVGVEIESLKEDLDDTTKAMMEDKKFLADLAQGCATKKAEWEERSKTRSEELVAIADTIRILSDDESLELFKSTLPSPALLQTQVTDKQIRRLALAALKSGSRRHGRGDFGVDLIAMAIRGHAGSFDKVVKMIDNMLDVLGKEQAADDQKKAYCESEMDKSEDEKKALDLRASDLGKAIDEADGNIAALAEEVAALKDGIAALDRQVSEATGMRKKEHAEYTETMAANGAAKKLIDVAINRLAKFYTPKLYKAPPKRELSAEDRIVANMGGEVAPAPAPGGIAGTGVVYLEAAPVLAQVSAHGGAGGGG
;
A
#
# COMPACT_ATOMS: atom_id res chain seq x y z
N GLY A 1 -89.11 76.18 115.31
CA GLY A 1 -89.73 77.41 114.78
C GLY A 1 -88.69 78.52 114.76
N VAL A 2 -88.66 79.34 113.71
CA VAL A 2 -87.74 80.49 113.57
C VAL A 2 -88.50 81.84 113.60
N THR A 3 -89.82 81.79 113.41
CA THR A 3 -90.77 82.91 113.31
C THR A 3 -91.03 83.69 114.60
N GLN A 4 -90.45 83.29 115.74
CA GLN A 4 -90.43 84.09 116.98
C GLN A 4 -89.01 84.50 117.43
N SER A 5 -88.01 84.35 116.55
CA SER A 5 -86.76 85.10 116.72
C SER A 5 -86.98 86.58 116.41
N SER A 6 -86.17 87.47 116.99
CA SER A 6 -86.23 88.92 116.74
C SER A 6 -86.13 89.29 115.26
N VAL A 7 -85.44 88.46 114.47
CA VAL A 7 -85.30 88.58 113.00
C VAL A 7 -86.66 88.64 112.29
N ALA A 8 -87.65 87.87 112.73
CA ALA A 8 -88.97 87.81 112.08
C ALA A 8 -89.74 89.14 112.16
N LEU A 9 -89.57 89.89 113.26
CA LEU A 9 -90.14 91.24 113.39
C LEU A 9 -89.44 92.26 112.49
N THR A 10 -88.12 92.13 112.32
CA THR A 10 -87.34 92.98 111.41
C THR A 10 -87.72 92.75 109.95
N VAL A 11 -87.85 91.49 109.52
CA VAL A 11 -88.30 91.13 108.16
C VAL A 11 -89.71 91.65 107.88
N ARG A 12 -90.62 91.59 108.87
CA ARG A 12 -91.99 92.10 108.73
C ARG A 12 -92.08 93.62 108.59
N ARG A 13 -91.06 94.38 109.02
CA ARG A 13 -90.92 95.81 108.67
C ARG A 13 -90.35 96.01 107.27
N LEU A 14 -89.25 95.31 106.94
CA LEU A 14 -88.57 95.48 105.65
C LEU A 14 -89.48 95.23 104.44
N ALA A 15 -90.41 94.26 104.53
CA ALA A 15 -91.38 93.97 103.47
C ALA A 15 -92.41 95.09 103.20
N ILE A 16 -92.49 96.11 104.06
CA ILE A 16 -93.36 97.29 103.90
C ILE A 16 -92.61 98.43 103.22
N ASP A 17 -91.35 98.67 103.62
CA ASP A 17 -90.55 99.82 103.17
C ASP A 17 -89.82 99.61 101.83
N VAL A 18 -89.68 98.36 101.35
CA VAL A 18 -89.07 98.05 100.04
C VAL A 18 -90.14 97.94 98.95
N GLU A 19 -89.87 98.53 97.78
CA GLU A 19 -90.65 98.28 96.55
C GLU A 19 -90.43 96.82 96.09
N MET A 20 -91.45 95.99 96.31
CA MET A 20 -91.54 94.60 95.87
C MET A 20 -92.83 94.41 95.08
N SER A 21 -92.91 93.41 94.21
CA SER A 21 -94.14 93.18 93.44
C SER A 21 -95.30 92.82 94.37
N ALA A 22 -96.53 93.15 93.96
CA ALA A 22 -97.73 92.86 94.75
C ALA A 22 -97.89 91.35 95.04
N GLY A 23 -97.46 90.48 94.12
CA GLY A 23 -97.46 89.03 94.31
C GLY A 23 -96.46 88.57 95.38
N ASP A 24 -95.24 89.09 95.35
CA ASP A 24 -94.20 88.73 96.34
C ASP A 24 -94.60 89.16 97.76
N ARG A 25 -95.24 90.34 97.86
CA ARG A 25 -95.76 90.86 99.13
C ARG A 25 -96.87 89.96 99.70
N ASP A 26 -97.73 89.39 98.86
CA ASP A 26 -98.80 88.48 99.29
C ASP A 26 -98.28 87.07 99.67
N VAL A 27 -97.22 86.60 99.02
CA VAL A 27 -96.50 85.37 99.41
C VAL A 27 -95.83 85.55 100.79
N LEU A 28 -95.24 86.73 101.05
CA LEU A 28 -94.61 87.03 102.35
C LEU A 28 -95.62 87.25 103.48
N THR A 29 -96.78 87.88 103.23
CA THR A 29 -97.82 88.05 104.26
C THR A 29 -98.49 86.72 104.61
N SER A 30 -98.84 85.89 103.62
CA SER A 30 -99.47 84.58 103.84
C SER A 30 -98.57 83.63 104.63
N PHE A 31 -97.26 83.58 104.32
CA PHE A 31 -96.28 82.80 105.08
C PHE A 31 -96.11 83.24 106.55
N LEU A 32 -96.44 84.50 106.88
CA LEU A 32 -96.30 85.07 108.24
C LEU A 32 -97.63 85.21 109.00
N ALA A 33 -98.77 84.88 108.39
CA ALA A 33 -100.10 85.07 108.98
C ALA A 33 -100.70 83.81 109.64
N GLN A 34 -100.36 82.61 109.15
CA GLN A 34 -101.05 81.38 109.57
C GLN A 34 -100.18 80.47 110.45
N GLY A 35 -100.21 80.74 111.76
CA GLY A 35 -99.47 79.98 112.77
C GLY A 35 -100.30 78.94 113.52
N GLU A 36 -100.56 77.78 112.92
CA GLU A 36 -100.87 76.53 113.67
C GLU A 36 -100.62 75.28 112.80
N GLY A 37 -100.22 74.16 113.41
CA GLY A 37 -100.33 72.82 112.80
C GLY A 37 -99.30 72.33 111.76
N TYR A 38 -98.27 73.09 111.34
CA TYR A 38 -97.28 72.57 110.37
C TYR A 38 -96.24 71.62 110.99
N ALA A 39 -96.58 70.33 111.02
CA ALA A 39 -95.62 69.25 111.30
C ALA A 39 -94.62 69.08 110.13
N PRO A 40 -93.34 68.75 110.39
CA PRO A 40 -92.29 68.75 109.37
C PRO A 40 -92.44 67.57 108.38
N ARG A 41 -93.12 67.82 107.25
CA ARG A 41 -93.30 66.85 106.15
C ARG A 41 -92.05 66.63 105.26
N SER A 42 -90.90 67.21 105.59
CA SER A 42 -89.66 67.08 104.82
C SER A 42 -89.23 65.62 104.58
N GLY A 43 -89.49 64.71 105.54
CA GLY A 43 -89.14 63.29 105.39
C GLY A 43 -89.87 62.56 104.26
N GLN A 44 -91.13 62.90 103.93
CA GLN A 44 -91.89 62.19 102.89
C GLN A 44 -91.44 62.55 101.48
N ILE A 45 -91.13 63.83 101.21
CA ILE A 45 -90.65 64.26 99.89
C ILE A 45 -89.21 63.78 99.68
N VAL A 46 -88.36 63.80 100.72
CA VAL A 46 -87.04 63.17 100.68
C VAL A 46 -87.17 61.68 100.39
N GLY A 47 -88.05 60.94 101.06
CA GLY A 47 -88.26 59.51 100.81
C GLY A 47 -88.69 59.17 99.38
N ILE A 48 -89.50 60.00 98.71
CA ILE A 48 -89.85 59.80 97.29
C ILE A 48 -88.65 60.09 96.38
N ILE A 49 -87.88 61.16 96.66
CA ILE A 49 -86.65 61.47 95.90
C ILE A 49 -85.58 60.39 96.13
N GLU A 50 -85.52 59.81 97.32
CA GLU A 50 -84.62 58.73 97.71
C GLU A 50 -85.01 57.39 97.07
N GLN A 51 -86.32 57.08 96.97
CA GLN A 51 -86.81 55.94 96.19
C GLN A 51 -86.60 56.13 94.67
N MET A 52 -86.78 57.35 94.14
CA MET A 52 -86.47 57.67 92.74
C MET A 52 -84.96 57.56 92.48
N LYS A 53 -84.13 58.02 93.42
CA LYS A 53 -82.67 57.86 93.40
C LYS A 53 -82.30 56.37 93.41
N GLU A 54 -82.80 55.57 94.35
CA GLU A 54 -82.57 54.12 94.41
C GLU A 54 -83.00 53.42 93.11
N THR A 55 -84.14 53.80 92.54
CA THR A 55 -84.64 53.25 91.27
C THR A 55 -83.75 53.65 90.09
N MET A 56 -83.22 54.88 90.06
CA MET A 56 -82.29 55.33 89.02
C MET A 56 -80.88 54.78 89.19
N GLU A 57 -80.37 54.66 90.42
CA GLU A 57 -79.08 54.02 90.73
C GLU A 57 -79.12 52.53 90.39
N LYS A 58 -80.23 51.84 90.69
CA LYS A 58 -80.46 50.46 90.27
C LYS A 58 -80.63 50.33 88.76
N GLY A 59 -81.44 51.18 88.12
CA GLY A 59 -81.63 51.17 86.68
C GLY A 59 -80.34 51.47 85.91
N LEU A 60 -79.50 52.37 86.42
CA LEU A 60 -78.16 52.64 85.91
C LEU A 60 -77.26 51.42 86.10
N ALA A 61 -77.26 50.79 87.28
CA ALA A 61 -76.49 49.56 87.51
C ALA A 61 -76.93 48.40 86.60
N ASP A 62 -78.23 48.19 86.42
CA ASP A 62 -78.80 47.15 85.52
C ASP A 62 -78.44 47.44 84.05
N ILE A 63 -78.46 48.70 83.60
CA ILE A 63 -78.07 49.11 82.25
C ILE A 63 -76.55 49.02 82.04
N THR A 64 -75.73 49.49 82.98
CA THR A 64 -74.27 49.38 82.91
C THR A 64 -73.84 47.92 82.92
N ALA A 65 -74.44 47.06 83.75
CA ALA A 65 -74.19 45.61 83.71
C ALA A 65 -74.63 44.98 82.37
N ALA A 66 -75.69 45.48 81.74
CA ALA A 66 -76.09 45.04 80.40
C ALA A 66 -75.13 45.52 79.29
N GLU A 67 -74.61 46.75 79.35
CA GLU A 67 -73.59 47.26 78.43
C GLU A 67 -72.24 46.55 78.62
N GLU A 68 -71.75 46.39 79.86
CA GLU A 68 -70.52 45.63 80.15
C GLU A 68 -70.62 44.18 79.65
N LYS A 69 -71.78 43.54 79.83
CA LYS A 69 -72.04 42.22 79.26
C LYS A 69 -72.08 42.26 77.73
N ALA A 70 -72.78 43.19 77.11
CA ALA A 70 -72.86 43.29 75.66
C ALA A 70 -71.49 43.59 75.01
N ALA A 71 -70.67 44.41 75.65
CA ALA A 71 -69.31 44.71 75.23
C ALA A 71 -68.39 43.48 75.37
N THR A 72 -68.44 42.76 76.50
CA THR A 72 -67.64 41.54 76.70
C THR A 72 -68.09 40.38 75.80
N ASP A 73 -69.39 40.19 75.57
CA ASP A 73 -69.91 39.24 74.59
C ASP A 73 -69.48 39.63 73.15
N PHE A 74 -69.50 40.92 72.81
CA PHE A 74 -69.02 41.44 71.51
C PHE A 74 -67.52 41.21 71.32
N ASP A 75 -66.68 41.60 72.28
CA ASP A 75 -65.22 41.44 72.22
C ASP A 75 -64.82 39.96 72.15
N ALA A 76 -65.49 39.09 72.91
CA ALA A 76 -65.29 37.65 72.84
C ALA A 76 -65.63 37.09 71.45
N LEU A 77 -66.76 37.51 70.87
CA LEU A 77 -67.21 37.06 69.54
C LEU A 77 -66.34 37.64 68.42
N ALA A 78 -65.93 38.90 68.52
CA ALA A 78 -65.00 39.55 67.60
C ALA A 78 -63.60 38.91 67.63
N ALA A 79 -63.09 38.58 68.82
CA ALA A 79 -61.83 37.85 68.98
C ALA A 79 -61.93 36.43 68.40
N ALA A 80 -63.03 35.71 68.69
CA ALA A 80 -63.29 34.38 68.15
C ALA A 80 -63.36 34.39 66.61
N LYS A 81 -64.15 35.30 66.01
CA LYS A 81 -64.26 35.43 64.56
C LYS A 81 -62.98 35.93 63.90
N THR A 82 -62.22 36.82 64.54
CA THR A 82 -60.88 37.20 64.06
C THR A 82 -59.92 36.01 64.04
N LYS A 83 -59.99 35.10 65.02
CA LYS A 83 -59.20 33.86 65.05
C LYS A 83 -59.65 32.86 63.99
N GLU A 84 -60.96 32.70 63.80
CA GLU A 84 -61.57 31.83 62.78
C GLU A 84 -61.22 32.28 61.36
N VAL A 85 -61.30 33.58 61.08
CA VAL A 85 -60.87 34.19 59.81
C VAL A 85 -59.38 33.96 59.58
N LYS A 86 -58.50 34.29 60.54
CA LYS A 86 -57.05 34.06 60.42
C LYS A 86 -56.70 32.59 60.15
N SER A 87 -57.35 31.66 60.85
CA SER A 87 -57.17 30.22 60.63
C SER A 87 -57.66 29.76 59.25
N SER A 88 -58.75 30.36 58.75
CA SER A 88 -59.32 30.05 57.44
C SER A 88 -58.47 30.60 56.31
N THR A 89 -57.99 31.85 56.42
CA THR A 89 -57.08 32.47 55.44
C THR A 89 -55.78 31.68 55.33
N ALA A 90 -55.13 31.32 56.44
CA ALA A 90 -53.90 30.51 56.41
C ALA A 90 -54.13 29.12 55.78
N ALA A 91 -55.31 28.51 56.01
CA ALA A 91 -55.68 27.25 55.37
C ALA A 91 -55.96 27.40 53.86
N ILE A 92 -56.50 28.55 53.43
CA ILE A 92 -56.72 28.89 52.02
C ILE A 92 -55.39 29.15 51.31
N GLU A 93 -54.49 29.93 51.90
CA GLU A 93 -53.14 30.21 51.38
C GLU A 93 -52.33 28.91 51.23
N SER A 94 -52.33 28.04 52.25
CA SER A 94 -51.67 26.73 52.18
C SER A 94 -52.26 25.83 51.08
N ARG A 95 -53.59 25.85 50.89
CA ARG A 95 -54.25 25.09 49.82
C ARG A 95 -53.97 25.67 48.43
N LEU A 96 -53.96 27.00 48.27
CA LEU A 96 -53.59 27.67 47.02
C LEU A 96 -52.14 27.37 46.63
N GLY A 97 -51.20 27.46 47.58
CA GLY A 97 -49.81 27.07 47.36
C GLY A 97 -49.67 25.62 46.90
N ARG A 98 -50.39 24.68 47.55
CA ARG A 98 -50.44 23.27 47.12
C ARG A 98 -51.07 23.06 45.75
N VAL A 99 -52.12 23.80 45.39
CA VAL A 99 -52.73 23.73 44.05
C VAL A 99 -51.78 24.26 42.99
N GLY A 100 -51.05 25.34 43.27
CA GLY A 100 -50.00 25.86 42.38
C GLY A 100 -48.86 24.86 42.18
N GLN A 101 -48.34 24.29 43.28
CA GLN A 101 -47.29 23.26 43.23
C GLN A 101 -47.74 22.03 42.44
N VAL A 102 -48.91 21.45 42.78
CA VAL A 102 -49.44 20.27 42.09
C VAL A 102 -49.76 20.57 40.62
N GLY A 103 -50.13 21.81 40.27
CA GLY A 103 -50.26 22.24 38.87
C GLY A 103 -48.94 22.17 38.11
N VAL A 104 -47.85 22.69 38.68
CA VAL A 104 -46.50 22.61 38.08
C VAL A 104 -46.02 21.16 37.99
N GLU A 105 -46.23 20.35 39.04
CA GLU A 105 -45.90 18.92 39.04
C GLU A 105 -46.68 18.15 37.96
N ILE A 106 -47.96 18.48 37.73
CA ILE A 106 -48.78 17.84 36.68
C ILE A 106 -48.27 18.18 35.28
N GLU A 107 -47.91 19.43 34.99
CA GLU A 107 -47.40 19.77 33.65
C GLU A 107 -45.99 19.21 33.41
N SER A 108 -45.09 19.26 34.43
CA SER A 108 -43.77 18.61 34.37
C SER A 108 -43.90 17.11 34.05
N LEU A 109 -44.78 16.40 34.76
CA LEU A 109 -45.00 14.97 34.54
C LEU A 109 -45.65 14.63 33.19
N LYS A 110 -46.29 15.60 32.51
CA LYS A 110 -46.75 15.42 31.12
C LYS A 110 -45.62 15.60 30.12
N GLU A 111 -44.75 16.59 30.33
CA GLU A 111 -43.56 16.80 29.49
C GLU A 111 -42.62 15.58 29.60
N ASP A 112 -42.35 15.12 30.82
CA ASP A 112 -41.61 13.87 31.09
C ASP A 112 -42.26 12.65 30.38
N LEU A 113 -43.59 12.54 30.40
CA LEU A 113 -44.31 11.43 29.77
C LEU A 113 -44.25 11.49 28.24
N ASP A 114 -44.38 12.67 27.63
CA ASP A 114 -44.30 12.86 26.18
C ASP A 114 -42.87 12.60 25.68
N ASP A 115 -41.85 13.12 26.36
CA ASP A 115 -40.45 12.90 25.99
C ASP A 115 -39.99 11.44 26.21
N THR A 116 -40.39 10.79 27.31
CA THR A 116 -40.14 9.34 27.48
C THR A 116 -40.92 8.49 26.47
N THR A 117 -42.10 8.94 26.01
CA THR A 117 -42.85 8.27 24.94
C THR A 117 -42.16 8.43 23.58
N LYS A 118 -41.62 9.61 23.25
CA LYS A 118 -40.79 9.85 22.06
C LYS A 118 -39.55 8.96 22.08
N ALA A 119 -38.78 8.99 23.17
CA ALA A 119 -37.59 8.16 23.35
C ALA A 119 -37.91 6.66 23.17
N MET A 120 -38.98 6.16 23.80
CA MET A 120 -39.42 4.77 23.63
C MET A 120 -39.79 4.43 22.17
N MET A 121 -40.33 5.37 21.40
CA MET A 121 -40.62 5.17 19.97
C MET A 121 -39.35 5.21 19.10
N GLU A 122 -38.34 5.98 19.48
CA GLU A 122 -37.04 6.01 18.79
C GLU A 122 -36.22 4.77 19.10
N ASP A 123 -36.13 4.35 20.37
CA ASP A 123 -35.51 3.09 20.79
C ASP A 123 -36.15 1.87 20.10
N LYS A 124 -37.47 1.85 19.93
CA LYS A 124 -38.18 0.78 19.19
C LYS A 124 -37.83 0.74 17.71
N LYS A 125 -37.62 1.90 17.06
CA LYS A 125 -37.14 1.96 15.67
C LYS A 125 -35.68 1.50 15.59
N PHE A 126 -34.82 2.05 16.45
CA PHE A 126 -33.41 1.67 16.52
C PHE A 126 -33.22 0.17 16.77
N LEU A 127 -34.03 -0.45 17.64
CA LEU A 127 -34.01 -1.89 17.87
C LEU A 127 -34.42 -2.70 16.63
N ALA A 128 -35.42 -2.23 15.86
CA ALA A 128 -35.82 -2.88 14.61
C ALA A 128 -34.74 -2.74 13.51
N ASP A 129 -34.20 -1.54 13.33
CA ASP A 129 -33.11 -1.25 12.39
C ASP A 129 -31.84 -2.03 12.75
N LEU A 130 -31.51 -2.12 14.05
CA LEU A 130 -30.40 -2.91 14.57
C LEU A 130 -30.63 -4.40 14.37
N ALA A 131 -31.85 -4.91 14.56
CA ALA A 131 -32.17 -6.32 14.30
C ALA A 131 -31.99 -6.67 12.80
N GLN A 132 -32.44 -5.80 11.90
CA GLN A 132 -32.22 -5.96 10.45
C GLN A 132 -30.73 -5.82 10.08
N GLY A 133 -30.00 -4.90 10.71
CA GLY A 133 -28.56 -4.73 10.57
C GLY A 133 -27.76 -5.94 11.04
N CYS A 134 -28.11 -6.52 12.19
CA CYS A 134 -27.51 -7.75 12.71
C CYS A 134 -27.83 -8.96 11.83
N ALA A 135 -29.06 -9.09 11.32
CA ALA A 135 -29.43 -10.19 10.44
C ALA A 135 -28.66 -10.14 9.10
N THR A 136 -28.60 -8.97 8.46
CA THR A 136 -27.83 -8.78 7.22
C THR A 136 -26.33 -8.97 7.44
N LYS A 137 -25.76 -8.34 8.48
CA LYS A 137 -24.32 -8.49 8.77
C LYS A 137 -23.92 -9.90 9.21
N LYS A 138 -24.82 -10.66 9.84
CA LYS A 138 -24.61 -12.09 10.12
C LYS A 138 -24.58 -12.91 8.82
N ALA A 139 -25.54 -12.73 7.92
CA ALA A 139 -25.57 -13.43 6.64
C ALA A 139 -24.32 -13.12 5.79
N GLU A 140 -23.97 -11.84 5.65
CA GLU A 140 -22.73 -11.44 4.98
C GLU A 140 -21.47 -11.99 5.68
N TRP A 141 -21.47 -12.14 7.02
CA TRP A 141 -20.34 -12.69 7.76
C TRP A 141 -20.19 -14.20 7.56
N GLU A 142 -21.29 -14.95 7.53
CA GLU A 142 -21.26 -16.39 7.23
C GLU A 142 -20.78 -16.65 5.80
N GLU A 143 -21.24 -15.85 4.81
CA GLU A 143 -20.75 -15.90 3.43
C GLU A 143 -19.27 -15.50 3.32
N ARG A 144 -18.86 -14.38 3.92
CA ARG A 144 -17.44 -13.93 3.93
C ARG A 144 -16.52 -14.89 4.68
N SER A 145 -16.99 -15.53 5.74
CA SER A 145 -16.23 -16.55 6.48
C SER A 145 -16.04 -17.82 5.65
N LYS A 146 -17.10 -18.30 4.99
CA LYS A 146 -17.06 -19.47 4.10
C LYS A 146 -16.16 -19.23 2.89
N THR A 147 -16.37 -18.12 2.16
CA THR A 147 -15.55 -17.80 0.98
C THR A 147 -14.08 -17.61 1.35
N ARG A 148 -13.76 -17.00 2.50
CA ARG A 148 -12.39 -16.91 3.02
C ARG A 148 -11.80 -18.27 3.42
N SER A 149 -12.59 -19.22 3.91
CA SER A 149 -12.07 -20.57 4.21
C SER A 149 -11.76 -21.34 2.92
N GLU A 150 -12.60 -21.21 1.90
CA GLU A 150 -12.38 -21.76 0.56
C GLU A 150 -11.17 -21.11 -0.14
N GLU A 151 -10.98 -19.79 0.04
CA GLU A 151 -9.81 -19.03 -0.41
C GLU A 151 -8.52 -19.53 0.26
N LEU A 152 -8.52 -19.69 1.59
CA LEU A 152 -7.36 -20.15 2.34
C LEU A 152 -6.96 -21.59 1.95
N VAL A 153 -7.93 -22.47 1.67
CA VAL A 153 -7.64 -23.81 1.10
C VAL A 153 -7.07 -23.71 -0.31
N ALA A 154 -7.60 -22.81 -1.16
CA ALA A 154 -7.05 -22.59 -2.51
C ALA A 154 -5.61 -22.05 -2.50
N ILE A 155 -5.29 -21.14 -1.57
CA ILE A 155 -3.94 -20.63 -1.37
C ILE A 155 -3.03 -21.73 -0.79
N ALA A 156 -3.49 -22.48 0.22
CA ALA A 156 -2.72 -23.56 0.84
C ALA A 156 -2.36 -24.66 -0.16
N ASP A 157 -3.33 -25.14 -0.97
CA ASP A 157 -3.09 -26.10 -2.06
C ASP A 157 -2.04 -25.56 -3.05
N THR A 158 -2.12 -24.28 -3.40
CA THR A 158 -1.21 -23.67 -4.39
C THR A 158 0.20 -23.51 -3.83
N ILE A 159 0.34 -23.09 -2.56
CA ILE A 159 1.62 -23.08 -1.85
C ILE A 159 2.19 -24.50 -1.85
N ARG A 160 1.38 -25.50 -1.48
CA ARG A 160 1.80 -26.91 -1.36
C ARG A 160 2.15 -27.59 -2.69
N ILE A 161 1.80 -26.99 -3.84
CA ILE A 161 2.26 -27.38 -5.18
C ILE A 161 3.61 -26.69 -5.50
N LEU A 162 3.75 -25.40 -5.16
CA LEU A 162 4.96 -24.62 -5.42
C LEU A 162 6.10 -24.90 -4.43
N SER A 163 5.78 -25.43 -3.25
CA SER A 163 6.71 -25.71 -2.14
C SER A 163 6.89 -27.20 -1.84
N ASP A 164 6.47 -28.11 -2.73
CA ASP A 164 6.92 -29.50 -2.70
C ASP A 164 8.45 -29.53 -2.90
N ASP A 165 9.16 -30.47 -2.29
CA ASP A 165 10.63 -30.48 -2.34
C ASP A 165 11.15 -30.59 -3.79
N GLU A 166 10.50 -31.40 -4.63
CA GLU A 166 10.79 -31.52 -6.07
C GLU A 166 10.58 -30.18 -6.81
N SER A 167 9.52 -29.44 -6.48
CA SER A 167 9.28 -28.09 -7.00
C SER A 167 10.39 -27.12 -6.59
N LEU A 168 10.85 -27.20 -5.35
CA LEU A 168 11.92 -26.35 -4.83
C LEU A 168 13.29 -26.69 -5.43
N GLU A 169 13.60 -27.95 -5.69
CA GLU A 169 14.83 -28.34 -6.41
C GLU A 169 14.79 -27.94 -7.89
N LEU A 170 13.62 -28.04 -8.53
CA LEU A 170 13.39 -27.54 -9.89
C LEU A 170 13.56 -26.02 -9.99
N PHE A 171 13.06 -25.24 -9.03
CA PHE A 171 13.31 -23.79 -9.00
C PHE A 171 14.77 -23.44 -8.67
N LYS A 172 15.46 -24.19 -7.80
CA LYS A 172 16.90 -23.98 -7.51
C LYS A 172 17.79 -24.27 -8.72
N SER A 173 17.46 -25.28 -9.53
CA SER A 173 18.24 -25.67 -10.73
C SER A 173 17.96 -24.80 -11.96
N THR A 174 16.73 -24.27 -12.10
CA THR A 174 16.34 -23.38 -13.21
C THR A 174 16.75 -21.91 -13.04
N LEU A 175 16.99 -21.44 -11.82
CA LEU A 175 17.33 -20.04 -11.53
C LEU A 175 18.85 -19.81 -11.46
N PRO A 176 19.51 -19.30 -12.53
CA PRO A 176 20.89 -18.86 -12.43
C PRO A 176 21.00 -17.66 -11.48
N SER A 177 21.91 -17.74 -10.51
CA SER A 177 22.31 -16.59 -9.69
C SER A 177 22.69 -15.40 -10.59
N PRO A 178 22.17 -14.18 -10.36
CA PRO A 178 22.21 -13.09 -11.33
C PRO A 178 23.64 -12.54 -11.56
N ALA A 179 24.34 -13.12 -12.53
CA ALA A 179 25.65 -12.69 -12.98
C ALA A 179 25.56 -11.42 -13.84
N LEU A 180 25.63 -10.25 -13.21
CA LEU A 180 25.60 -8.94 -13.88
C LEU A 180 26.89 -8.71 -14.69
N LEU A 181 26.93 -9.18 -15.94
CA LEU A 181 28.12 -9.17 -16.78
C LEU A 181 28.46 -7.77 -17.34
N GLN A 182 29.05 -6.92 -16.51
CA GLN A 182 29.38 -5.52 -16.86
C GLN A 182 30.66 -5.42 -17.72
N THR A 183 30.51 -5.45 -19.05
CA THR A 183 31.64 -5.34 -20.00
C THR A 183 32.22 -3.92 -20.07
N GLN A 184 33.31 -3.66 -19.33
CA GLN A 184 34.05 -2.40 -19.41
C GLN A 184 35.09 -2.42 -20.53
N VAL A 185 34.82 -1.73 -21.64
CA VAL A 185 35.82 -1.42 -22.69
C VAL A 185 36.67 -0.24 -22.22
N THR A 186 38.00 -0.31 -22.34
CA THR A 186 38.92 0.74 -21.84
C THR A 186 39.72 1.42 -22.94
N ASP A 187 39.79 2.76 -22.89
CA ASP A 187 40.40 3.64 -23.91
C ASP A 187 41.86 3.31 -24.31
N LYS A 188 42.57 2.52 -23.50
CA LYS A 188 43.94 2.07 -23.81
C LYS A 188 44.01 1.25 -25.09
N GLN A 189 42.97 0.47 -25.42
CA GLN A 189 42.96 -0.36 -26.63
C GLN A 189 42.85 0.50 -27.90
N ILE A 190 41.92 1.46 -27.92
CA ILE A 190 41.72 2.42 -29.03
C ILE A 190 43.01 3.22 -29.29
N ARG A 191 43.66 3.71 -28.23
CA ARG A 191 44.90 4.49 -28.32
C ARG A 191 46.09 3.73 -28.93
N ARG A 192 46.13 2.39 -28.82
CA ARG A 192 47.22 1.57 -29.39
C ARG A 192 47.10 1.42 -30.91
N LEU A 193 45.88 1.39 -31.44
CA LEU A 193 45.62 1.18 -32.86
C LEU A 193 46.01 2.41 -33.69
N ALA A 194 45.70 3.62 -33.21
CA ALA A 194 46.03 4.89 -33.87
C ALA A 194 47.54 5.12 -34.08
N LEU A 195 48.40 4.65 -33.16
CA LEU A 195 49.85 4.85 -33.24
C LEU A 195 50.55 3.96 -34.28
N ALA A 196 49.92 2.89 -34.75
CA ALA A 196 50.49 2.02 -35.79
C ALA A 196 50.46 2.67 -37.18
N ALA A 197 49.42 3.46 -37.48
CA ALA A 197 49.18 4.05 -38.80
C ALA A 197 50.18 5.16 -39.18
N LEU A 198 50.88 5.76 -38.21
CA LEU A 198 51.70 6.96 -38.40
C LEU A 198 53.18 6.69 -38.79
N LYS A 199 53.59 5.42 -38.98
CA LYS A 199 55.01 5.04 -39.18
C LYS A 199 55.41 4.63 -40.61
N SER A 200 54.49 4.57 -41.57
CA SER A 200 54.73 4.03 -42.92
C SER A 200 55.23 5.04 -43.97
N GLY A 201 55.43 6.32 -43.61
CA GLY A 201 55.44 7.43 -44.58
C GLY A 201 56.78 8.08 -44.97
N SER A 202 57.97 7.44 -44.85
CA SER A 202 59.23 8.14 -45.17
C SER A 202 60.42 7.26 -45.60
N ARG A 203 60.93 7.48 -46.84
CA ARG A 203 62.34 7.40 -47.36
C ARG A 203 62.45 6.91 -48.84
N ARG A 204 63.08 7.69 -49.75
CA ARG A 204 63.94 7.24 -50.91
C ARG A 204 64.38 8.38 -51.85
N HIS A 205 65.62 8.34 -52.41
CA HIS A 205 66.08 9.21 -53.54
C HIS A 205 67.44 8.81 -54.20
N GLY A 206 67.57 8.94 -55.55
CA GLY A 206 68.81 9.11 -56.39
C GLY A 206 69.78 7.92 -56.64
N ARG A 207 70.80 7.94 -57.56
CA ARG A 207 71.07 8.61 -58.90
C ARG A 207 72.49 8.22 -59.47
N GLY A 208 72.77 8.10 -60.78
CA GLY A 208 74.17 8.03 -61.36
C GLY A 208 74.36 7.33 -62.75
N ASP A 209 75.44 7.62 -63.53
CA ASP A 209 75.68 7.18 -64.95
C ASP A 209 77.18 7.30 -65.46
N PHE A 210 77.47 6.86 -66.72
CA PHE A 210 78.67 6.99 -67.62
C PHE A 210 79.81 5.93 -67.52
N GLY A 211 80.67 5.65 -68.55
CA GLY A 211 80.95 6.27 -69.87
C GLY A 211 81.68 5.36 -70.94
N VAL A 212 82.58 5.91 -71.81
CA VAL A 212 83.18 5.30 -73.05
C VAL A 212 84.64 5.76 -73.31
N ASP A 213 85.51 4.94 -73.94
CA ASP A 213 86.70 5.30 -74.81
C ASP A 213 87.35 3.99 -75.41
N LEU A 214 88.37 3.94 -76.29
CA LEU A 214 88.55 4.46 -77.67
C LEU A 214 89.60 3.60 -78.47
N ILE A 215 89.89 3.95 -79.74
CA ILE A 215 90.68 3.25 -80.80
C ILE A 215 92.19 3.62 -80.85
N ALA A 216 93.09 2.66 -81.15
CA ALA A 216 94.39 2.84 -81.84
C ALA A 216 94.93 1.49 -82.39
N MET A 217 95.17 1.27 -83.69
CA MET A 217 96.36 1.61 -84.52
C MET A 217 97.70 0.98 -84.05
N ALA A 218 98.63 0.41 -84.83
CA ALA A 218 98.80 -0.16 -86.20
C ALA A 218 100.30 0.05 -86.66
N ILE A 219 100.74 -0.46 -87.84
CA ILE A 219 101.99 -0.08 -88.59
C ILE A 219 103.33 -0.69 -88.06
N ARG A 220 104.42 -1.03 -88.82
CA ARG A 220 104.71 -1.67 -90.16
C ARG A 220 106.26 -1.80 -90.39
N GLY A 221 106.71 -2.83 -91.13
CA GLY A 221 107.97 -2.88 -91.96
C GLY A 221 109.34 -3.08 -91.26
N HIS A 222 110.52 -3.14 -91.92
CA HIS A 222 110.98 -3.45 -93.30
C HIS A 222 112.47 -2.96 -93.48
N ALA A 223 113.46 -3.56 -94.19
CA ALA A 223 113.80 -4.91 -94.72
C ALA A 223 115.25 -4.85 -95.35
N GLY A 224 115.91 -5.97 -95.73
CA GLY A 224 117.22 -5.97 -96.43
C GLY A 224 117.80 -7.38 -96.77
N SER A 225 118.59 -7.54 -97.86
CA SER A 225 118.86 -8.83 -98.54
C SER A 225 120.32 -9.12 -98.99
N PHE A 226 120.62 -10.37 -99.41
CA PHE A 226 121.93 -10.84 -99.92
C PHE A 226 121.81 -11.90 -101.07
N ASP A 227 122.16 -11.52 -102.30
CA ASP A 227 121.87 -12.27 -103.55
C ASP A 227 122.58 -13.61 -103.79
N LYS A 228 123.53 -14.03 -102.94
CA LYS A 228 124.16 -15.36 -103.08
C LYS A 228 123.62 -16.39 -102.10
N VAL A 229 122.90 -15.95 -101.07
CA VAL A 229 122.01 -16.80 -100.29
C VAL A 229 120.76 -17.12 -101.13
N VAL A 230 120.32 -16.17 -101.98
CA VAL A 230 119.12 -16.27 -102.84
C VAL A 230 119.00 -17.59 -103.60
N LYS A 231 120.07 -18.23 -104.11
CA LYS A 231 119.94 -19.51 -104.84
C LYS A 231 119.87 -20.78 -103.97
N MET A 232 120.32 -20.73 -102.72
CA MET A 232 119.94 -21.77 -101.75
C MET A 232 118.54 -21.50 -101.19
N ILE A 233 118.21 -20.22 -101.01
CA ILE A 233 116.85 -19.75 -100.73
C ILE A 233 115.89 -20.15 -101.86
N ASP A 234 116.22 -20.14 -103.14
CA ASP A 234 115.29 -20.51 -104.24
C ASP A 234 114.84 -21.97 -104.14
N ASN A 235 115.78 -22.90 -103.94
CA ASN A 235 115.45 -24.30 -103.69
C ASN A 235 114.76 -24.50 -102.34
N MET A 236 115.15 -23.72 -101.32
CA MET A 236 114.46 -23.72 -100.04
C MET A 236 113.07 -23.07 -100.14
N LEU A 237 112.79 -22.17 -101.10
CA LEU A 237 111.51 -21.50 -101.36
C LEU A 237 110.56 -22.39 -102.17
N ASP A 238 111.07 -23.30 -102.99
CA ASP A 238 110.25 -24.31 -103.66
C ASP A 238 109.87 -25.46 -102.71
N VAL A 239 110.69 -25.71 -101.67
CA VAL A 239 110.34 -26.60 -100.54
C VAL A 239 109.42 -25.87 -99.56
N LEU A 240 109.86 -24.74 -99.00
CA LEU A 240 109.06 -23.87 -98.12
C LEU A 240 107.76 -23.43 -98.77
N GLY A 241 107.68 -23.28 -100.09
CA GLY A 241 106.42 -22.93 -100.77
C GLY A 241 105.41 -24.07 -100.78
N LYS A 242 105.88 -25.32 -100.83
CA LYS A 242 105.03 -26.52 -100.69
C LYS A 242 104.70 -26.81 -99.23
N GLU A 243 105.66 -26.62 -98.33
CA GLU A 243 105.46 -26.72 -96.88
C GLU A 243 104.51 -25.62 -96.40
N GLN A 244 104.69 -24.36 -96.82
CA GLN A 244 103.81 -23.24 -96.53
C GLN A 244 102.42 -23.44 -97.14
N ALA A 245 102.27 -23.97 -98.36
CA ALA A 245 100.93 -24.31 -98.87
C ALA A 245 100.23 -25.39 -98.03
N ALA A 246 100.98 -26.36 -97.49
CA ALA A 246 100.45 -27.37 -96.58
C ALA A 246 100.21 -26.82 -95.16
N ASP A 247 101.03 -25.89 -94.69
CA ASP A 247 100.94 -25.27 -93.36
C ASP A 247 99.90 -24.15 -93.33
N ASP A 248 99.66 -23.41 -94.41
CA ASP A 248 98.52 -22.50 -94.57
C ASP A 248 97.20 -23.30 -94.60
N GLN A 249 97.18 -24.49 -95.20
CA GLN A 249 96.02 -25.40 -95.11
C GLN A 249 95.81 -25.96 -93.70
N LYS A 250 96.87 -26.44 -93.03
CA LYS A 250 96.80 -26.88 -91.62
C LYS A 250 96.41 -25.73 -90.70
N LYS A 251 96.91 -24.52 -90.95
CA LYS A 251 96.60 -23.32 -90.17
C LYS A 251 95.14 -22.93 -90.35
N ALA A 252 94.63 -22.83 -91.57
CA ALA A 252 93.21 -22.55 -91.82
C ALA A 252 92.30 -23.63 -91.20
N TYR A 253 92.70 -24.90 -91.25
CA TYR A 253 92.01 -25.98 -90.52
C TYR A 253 92.03 -25.74 -89.01
N CYS A 254 93.21 -25.57 -88.41
CA CYS A 254 93.37 -25.32 -86.97
C CYS A 254 92.64 -24.07 -86.49
N GLU A 255 92.70 -22.94 -87.22
CA GLU A 255 91.94 -21.74 -86.93
C GLU A 255 90.44 -22.04 -86.96
N SER A 256 89.94 -22.72 -88.00
CA SER A 256 88.50 -23.07 -88.09
C SER A 256 88.02 -24.09 -87.04
N GLU A 257 88.88 -24.99 -86.56
CA GLU A 257 88.56 -25.93 -85.48
C GLU A 257 88.69 -25.28 -84.09
N MET A 258 89.61 -24.32 -83.92
CA MET A 258 89.70 -23.50 -82.71
C MET A 258 88.48 -22.57 -82.59
N ASP A 259 88.06 -21.90 -83.67
CA ASP A 259 86.85 -21.07 -83.70
C ASP A 259 85.60 -21.88 -83.30
N LYS A 260 85.41 -23.07 -83.89
CA LYS A 260 84.32 -24.00 -83.50
C LYS A 260 84.43 -24.41 -82.04
N SER A 261 85.62 -24.80 -81.58
CA SER A 261 85.84 -25.25 -80.20
C SER A 261 85.58 -24.12 -79.20
N GLU A 262 85.94 -22.89 -79.55
CA GLU A 262 85.63 -21.70 -78.76
C GLU A 262 84.14 -21.41 -78.73
N ASP A 263 83.43 -21.48 -79.85
CA ASP A 263 81.99 -21.16 -79.92
C ASP A 263 81.13 -22.26 -79.29
N GLU A 264 81.49 -23.54 -79.45
CA GLU A 264 80.90 -24.64 -78.69
C GLU A 264 81.16 -24.47 -77.19
N LYS A 265 82.39 -24.09 -76.79
CA LYS A 265 82.69 -23.78 -75.38
C LYS A 265 81.84 -22.61 -74.87
N LYS A 266 81.78 -21.48 -75.57
CA LYS A 266 80.95 -20.31 -75.19
C LYS A 266 79.47 -20.73 -75.04
N ALA A 267 78.95 -21.54 -75.96
CA ALA A 267 77.59 -22.06 -75.89
C ALA A 267 77.36 -23.04 -74.72
N LEU A 268 78.35 -23.85 -74.37
CA LEU A 268 78.29 -24.74 -73.21
C LEU A 268 78.44 -23.99 -71.88
N ASP A 269 79.34 -23.00 -71.78
CA ASP A 269 79.53 -22.13 -70.62
C ASP A 269 78.25 -21.30 -70.33
N LEU A 270 77.59 -20.78 -71.38
CA LEU A 270 76.29 -20.11 -71.26
C LEU A 270 75.20 -21.07 -70.78
N ARG A 271 75.08 -22.27 -71.38
CA ARG A 271 74.12 -23.30 -70.94
C ARG A 271 74.37 -23.75 -69.50
N ALA A 272 75.63 -23.86 -69.08
CA ALA A 272 75.99 -24.18 -67.70
C ALA A 272 75.60 -23.05 -66.73
N SER A 273 75.77 -21.78 -67.14
CA SER A 273 75.32 -20.62 -66.36
C SER A 273 73.79 -20.57 -66.22
N ASP A 274 73.05 -20.84 -67.30
CA ASP A 274 71.58 -20.81 -67.29
C ASP A 274 70.98 -22.02 -66.56
N LEU A 275 71.58 -23.21 -66.69
CA LEU A 275 71.23 -24.37 -65.86
C LEU A 275 71.56 -24.14 -64.38
N GLY A 276 72.66 -23.44 -64.06
CA GLY A 276 73.00 -23.03 -62.70
C GLY A 276 71.91 -22.14 -62.08
N LYS A 277 71.51 -21.08 -62.77
CA LYS A 277 70.39 -20.21 -62.34
C LYS A 277 69.09 -20.98 -62.16
N ALA A 278 68.77 -21.88 -63.10
CA ALA A 278 67.57 -22.71 -63.01
C ALA A 278 67.60 -23.69 -61.82
N ILE A 279 68.78 -24.14 -61.40
CA ILE A 279 68.97 -24.92 -60.16
C ILE A 279 68.82 -24.01 -58.94
N ASP A 280 69.46 -22.84 -58.89
CA ASP A 280 69.32 -21.87 -57.79
C ASP A 280 67.85 -21.44 -57.59
N GLU A 281 67.12 -21.20 -58.69
CA GLU A 281 65.68 -20.92 -58.68
C GLU A 281 64.86 -22.13 -58.22
N ALA A 282 65.18 -23.35 -58.66
CA ALA A 282 64.48 -24.56 -58.25
C ALA A 282 64.69 -24.86 -56.75
N ASP A 283 65.92 -24.76 -56.25
CA ASP A 283 66.25 -24.97 -54.83
C ASP A 283 65.61 -23.89 -53.95
N GLY A 284 65.57 -22.63 -54.41
CA GLY A 284 64.82 -21.55 -53.75
C GLY A 284 63.31 -21.84 -53.65
N ASN A 285 62.70 -22.36 -54.72
CA ASN A 285 61.30 -22.78 -54.72
C ASN A 285 61.06 -24.02 -53.84
N ILE A 286 61.99 -24.98 -53.81
CA ILE A 286 61.92 -26.16 -52.92
C ILE A 286 61.98 -25.73 -51.46
N ALA A 287 62.85 -24.78 -51.10
CA ALA A 287 62.92 -24.22 -49.75
C ALA A 287 61.62 -23.51 -49.35
N ALA A 288 61.08 -22.65 -50.22
CA ALA A 288 59.80 -21.96 -49.97
C ALA A 288 58.63 -22.95 -49.79
N LEU A 289 58.51 -23.94 -50.67
CA LEU A 289 57.49 -24.99 -50.55
C LEU A 289 57.67 -25.86 -49.30
N ALA A 290 58.90 -26.09 -48.83
CA ALA A 290 59.15 -26.79 -47.58
C ALA A 290 58.69 -25.98 -46.35
N GLU A 291 58.91 -24.65 -46.34
CA GLU A 291 58.38 -23.76 -45.30
C GLU A 291 56.85 -23.69 -45.33
N GLU A 292 56.23 -23.57 -46.51
CA GLU A 292 54.75 -23.59 -46.66
C GLU A 292 54.16 -24.92 -46.18
N VAL A 293 54.76 -26.07 -46.55
CA VAL A 293 54.31 -27.39 -46.10
C VAL A 293 54.49 -27.58 -44.59
N ALA A 294 55.50 -26.97 -43.96
CA ALA A 294 55.64 -26.95 -42.51
C ALA A 294 54.53 -26.11 -41.85
N ALA A 295 54.35 -24.86 -42.30
CA ALA A 295 53.33 -23.95 -41.79
C ALA A 295 51.90 -24.50 -41.96
N LEU A 296 51.61 -25.20 -43.07
CA LEU A 296 50.32 -25.87 -43.29
C LEU A 296 50.11 -27.06 -42.35
N LYS A 297 51.15 -27.84 -42.04
CA LYS A 297 51.05 -28.94 -41.05
C LYS A 297 50.78 -28.42 -39.65
N ASP A 298 51.48 -27.38 -39.22
CA ASP A 298 51.25 -26.73 -37.92
C ASP A 298 49.87 -26.09 -37.86
N GLY A 299 49.41 -25.47 -38.97
CA GLY A 299 48.06 -24.93 -39.12
C GLY A 299 46.96 -25.99 -39.02
N ILE A 300 47.15 -27.16 -39.64
CA ILE A 300 46.23 -28.31 -39.53
C ILE A 300 46.20 -28.83 -38.09
N ALA A 301 47.36 -29.05 -37.45
CA ALA A 301 47.43 -29.51 -36.07
C ALA A 301 46.77 -28.53 -35.08
N ALA A 302 46.93 -27.22 -35.30
CA ALA A 302 46.25 -26.19 -34.52
C ALA A 302 44.73 -26.17 -34.78
N LEU A 303 44.29 -26.38 -36.02
CA LEU A 303 42.87 -26.44 -36.38
C LEU A 303 42.18 -27.68 -35.81
N ASP A 304 42.78 -28.87 -35.94
CA ASP A 304 42.26 -30.11 -35.36
C ASP A 304 42.12 -30.00 -33.84
N ARG A 305 43.08 -29.36 -33.18
CA ARG A 305 42.99 -29.04 -31.75
C ARG A 305 41.80 -28.12 -31.45
N GLN A 306 41.64 -27.01 -32.17
CA GLN A 306 40.52 -26.09 -31.98
C GLN A 306 39.16 -26.75 -32.25
N VAL A 307 39.06 -27.59 -33.29
CA VAL A 307 37.85 -28.36 -33.61
C VAL A 307 37.54 -29.37 -32.52
N SER A 308 38.56 -30.03 -31.94
CA SER A 308 38.39 -30.94 -30.81
C SER A 308 37.93 -30.22 -29.53
N GLU A 309 38.60 -29.11 -29.16
CA GLU A 309 38.25 -28.29 -28.00
C GLU A 309 36.84 -27.69 -28.14
N ALA A 310 36.49 -27.13 -29.32
CA ALA A 310 35.17 -26.58 -29.59
C ALA A 310 34.06 -27.65 -29.66
N THR A 311 34.37 -28.86 -30.17
CA THR A 311 33.43 -29.99 -30.14
C THR A 311 33.23 -30.50 -28.71
N GLY A 312 34.28 -30.47 -27.88
CA GLY A 312 34.20 -30.78 -26.45
C GLY A 312 33.32 -29.78 -25.69
N MET A 313 33.49 -28.48 -25.94
CA MET A 313 32.64 -27.43 -25.36
C MET A 313 31.18 -27.56 -25.82
N ARG A 314 30.92 -27.64 -27.13
CA ARG A 314 29.56 -27.79 -27.68
C ARG A 314 28.82 -29.01 -27.13
N LYS A 315 29.52 -30.11 -26.83
CA LYS A 315 28.91 -31.30 -26.21
C LYS A 315 28.47 -31.06 -24.77
N LYS A 316 29.24 -30.29 -23.99
CA LYS A 316 28.88 -29.88 -22.62
C LYS A 316 27.73 -28.87 -22.64
N GLU A 317 27.91 -27.79 -23.39
CA GLU A 317 26.91 -26.72 -23.59
C GLU A 317 25.57 -27.29 -24.09
N HIS A 318 25.58 -28.26 -25.01
CA HIS A 318 24.36 -28.92 -25.46
C HIS A 318 23.73 -29.80 -24.38
N ALA A 319 24.51 -30.53 -23.57
CA ALA A 319 23.97 -31.34 -22.48
C ALA A 319 23.29 -30.44 -21.42
N GLU A 320 24.02 -29.43 -20.96
CA GLU A 320 23.53 -28.38 -20.04
C GLU A 320 22.30 -27.66 -20.60
N TYR A 321 22.29 -27.35 -21.91
CA TYR A 321 21.12 -26.77 -22.58
C TYR A 321 19.93 -27.73 -22.62
N THR A 322 20.11 -29.01 -22.91
CA THR A 322 18.99 -29.98 -22.91
C THR A 322 18.41 -30.20 -21.52
N GLU A 323 19.26 -30.24 -20.49
CA GLU A 323 18.83 -30.37 -19.09
C GLU A 323 18.08 -29.12 -18.62
N THR A 324 18.67 -27.93 -18.82
CA THR A 324 18.03 -26.66 -18.44
C THR A 324 16.77 -26.37 -19.24
N MET A 325 16.66 -26.76 -20.52
CA MET A 325 15.41 -26.65 -21.29
C MET A 325 14.33 -27.60 -20.79
N ALA A 326 14.68 -28.84 -20.39
CA ALA A 326 13.74 -29.76 -19.78
C ALA A 326 13.24 -29.21 -18.44
N ALA A 327 14.16 -28.75 -17.57
CA ALA A 327 13.85 -28.18 -16.28
C ALA A 327 12.98 -26.91 -16.39
N ASN A 328 13.35 -25.95 -17.26
CA ASN A 328 12.54 -24.75 -17.52
C ASN A 328 11.17 -25.09 -18.12
N GLY A 329 11.10 -26.06 -19.04
CA GLY A 329 9.85 -26.54 -19.61
C GLY A 329 8.93 -27.21 -18.60
N ALA A 330 9.49 -27.80 -17.53
CA ALA A 330 8.74 -28.38 -16.43
C ALA A 330 8.34 -27.33 -15.37
N ALA A 331 9.25 -26.42 -15.00
CA ALA A 331 8.98 -25.30 -14.09
C ALA A 331 7.86 -24.40 -14.62
N LYS A 332 7.82 -24.16 -15.94
CA LYS A 332 6.68 -23.49 -16.58
C LYS A 332 5.36 -24.24 -16.36
N LYS A 333 5.32 -25.55 -16.62
CA LYS A 333 4.11 -26.36 -16.43
C LYS A 333 3.64 -26.35 -14.97
N LEU A 334 4.58 -26.36 -14.02
CA LEU A 334 4.30 -26.27 -12.59
C LEU A 334 3.61 -24.94 -12.22
N ILE A 335 4.11 -23.83 -12.77
CA ILE A 335 3.50 -22.51 -12.63
C ILE A 335 2.13 -22.47 -13.32
N ASP A 336 1.98 -23.05 -14.51
CA ASP A 336 0.68 -23.16 -15.21
C ASP A 336 -0.36 -23.95 -14.37
N VAL A 337 0.05 -25.01 -13.65
CA VAL A 337 -0.80 -25.76 -12.72
C VAL A 337 -1.20 -24.91 -11.50
N ALA A 338 -0.25 -24.20 -10.89
CA ALA A 338 -0.51 -23.30 -9.76
C ALA A 338 -1.49 -22.16 -10.14
N ILE A 339 -1.27 -21.53 -11.30
CA ILE A 339 -2.18 -20.52 -11.86
C ILE A 339 -3.59 -21.11 -12.07
N ASN A 340 -3.70 -22.33 -12.60
CA ASN A 340 -4.99 -22.97 -12.83
C ASN A 340 -5.69 -23.36 -11.50
N ARG A 341 -4.94 -23.74 -10.45
CA ARG A 341 -5.49 -23.99 -9.10
C ARG A 341 -6.06 -22.73 -8.46
N LEU A 342 -5.42 -21.57 -8.66
CA LEU A 342 -5.93 -20.25 -8.23
C LEU A 342 -7.11 -19.77 -9.09
N ALA A 343 -7.06 -19.98 -10.41
CA ALA A 343 -8.13 -19.62 -11.33
C ALA A 343 -9.45 -20.33 -11.00
N LYS A 344 -9.40 -21.56 -10.45
CA LYS A 344 -10.58 -22.27 -9.93
C LYS A 344 -11.38 -21.46 -8.90
N PHE A 345 -10.72 -20.61 -8.12
CA PHE A 345 -11.36 -19.74 -7.11
C PHE A 345 -11.61 -18.33 -7.65
N TYR A 346 -10.56 -17.62 -8.08
CA TYR A 346 -10.66 -16.20 -8.44
C TYR A 346 -11.25 -15.93 -9.83
N THR A 347 -11.09 -16.85 -10.78
CA THR A 347 -11.54 -16.66 -12.17
C THR A 347 -12.14 -17.94 -12.78
N PRO A 348 -13.27 -18.48 -12.25
CA PRO A 348 -13.78 -19.81 -12.63
C PRO A 348 -14.04 -20.02 -14.13
N LYS A 349 -14.25 -18.94 -14.90
CA LYS A 349 -14.40 -18.96 -16.38
C LYS A 349 -13.12 -19.32 -17.14
N LEU A 350 -11.94 -19.20 -16.50
CA LEU A 350 -10.64 -19.52 -17.06
C LEU A 350 -10.07 -20.85 -16.53
N TYR A 351 -10.73 -21.47 -15.54
CA TYR A 351 -10.34 -22.76 -14.99
C TYR A 351 -10.44 -23.86 -16.04
N LYS A 352 -9.33 -24.53 -16.32
CA LYS A 352 -9.28 -25.72 -17.15
C LYS A 352 -9.29 -26.94 -16.24
N ALA A 353 -10.40 -27.67 -16.22
CA ALA A 353 -10.45 -28.95 -15.51
C ALA A 353 -9.32 -29.89 -16.00
N PRO A 354 -8.67 -30.66 -15.12
CA PRO A 354 -7.72 -31.67 -15.54
C PRO A 354 -8.40 -32.68 -16.49
N PRO A 355 -7.66 -33.24 -17.47
CA PRO A 355 -8.21 -34.24 -18.37
C PRO A 355 -8.63 -35.47 -17.55
N LYS A 356 -9.89 -35.90 -17.71
CA LYS A 356 -10.41 -37.09 -17.02
C LYS A 356 -9.57 -38.30 -17.42
N ARG A 357 -8.99 -38.98 -16.44
CA ARG A 357 -8.25 -40.24 -16.63
C ARG A 357 -9.24 -41.33 -17.05
N GLU A 358 -9.19 -41.77 -18.30
CA GLU A 358 -9.88 -43.00 -18.71
C GLU A 358 -9.16 -44.18 -18.06
N LEU A 359 -9.87 -44.90 -17.20
CA LEU A 359 -9.41 -46.16 -16.59
C LEU A 359 -9.25 -47.21 -17.70
N SER A 360 -8.18 -48.02 -17.62
CA SER A 360 -7.93 -49.06 -18.61
C SER A 360 -9.01 -50.16 -18.57
N ALA A 361 -9.03 -51.04 -19.57
CA ALA A 361 -10.02 -52.11 -19.63
C ALA A 361 -9.93 -53.04 -18.40
N GLU A 362 -8.73 -53.23 -17.87
CA GLU A 362 -8.42 -54.05 -16.71
C GLU A 362 -8.92 -53.38 -15.42
N ASP A 363 -8.56 -52.10 -15.19
CA ASP A 363 -8.98 -51.33 -14.01
C ASP A 363 -10.52 -51.23 -13.91
N ARG A 364 -11.19 -51.05 -15.06
CA ARG A 364 -12.66 -51.02 -15.14
C ARG A 364 -13.33 -52.34 -14.75
N ILE A 365 -12.67 -53.48 -14.97
CA ILE A 365 -13.17 -54.79 -14.54
C ILE A 365 -13.01 -54.95 -13.03
N VAL A 366 -11.85 -54.58 -12.47
CA VAL A 366 -11.61 -54.66 -11.01
C VAL A 366 -12.60 -53.79 -10.24
N ALA A 367 -12.80 -52.54 -10.66
CA ALA A 367 -13.75 -51.61 -10.04
C ALA A 367 -15.22 -52.10 -10.10
N ASN A 368 -15.65 -52.67 -11.24
CA ASN A 368 -17.00 -53.24 -11.38
C ASN A 368 -17.21 -54.52 -10.57
N MET A 369 -16.14 -55.27 -10.27
CA MET A 369 -16.19 -56.51 -9.49
C MET A 369 -16.06 -56.28 -7.97
N GLY A 370 -16.05 -55.01 -7.52
CA GLY A 370 -15.94 -54.66 -6.10
C GLY A 370 -14.54 -54.91 -5.50
N GLY A 371 -13.52 -55.12 -6.33
CA GLY A 371 -12.14 -55.19 -5.87
C GLY A 371 -11.60 -53.78 -5.59
N GLU A 372 -10.85 -53.64 -4.49
CA GLU A 372 -10.08 -52.42 -4.26
C GLU A 372 -8.97 -52.34 -5.31
N VAL A 373 -9.14 -51.45 -6.29
CA VAL A 373 -8.11 -51.15 -7.29
C VAL A 373 -6.90 -50.63 -6.52
N ALA A 374 -5.78 -51.36 -6.59
CA ALA A 374 -4.54 -50.95 -5.93
C ALA A 374 -4.23 -49.49 -6.29
N PRO A 375 -3.83 -48.63 -5.33
CA PRO A 375 -3.66 -47.21 -5.57
C PRO A 375 -2.60 -47.00 -6.65
N ALA A 376 -3.06 -46.75 -7.87
CA ALA A 376 -2.21 -46.60 -9.04
C ALA A 376 -1.20 -45.47 -8.78
N PRO A 377 0.05 -45.58 -9.27
CA PRO A 377 1.03 -44.53 -9.11
C PRO A 377 0.43 -43.19 -9.56
N ALA A 378 0.70 -42.18 -8.73
CA ALA A 378 -0.03 -40.93 -8.66
C ALA A 378 -0.24 -40.29 -10.05
N PRO A 379 -1.41 -39.67 -10.31
CA PRO A 379 -1.79 -39.19 -11.64
C PRO A 379 -0.66 -38.37 -12.26
N GLY A 380 -0.14 -38.91 -13.37
CA GLY A 380 1.23 -38.71 -13.83
C GLY A 380 1.71 -37.28 -13.65
N GLY A 381 2.63 -37.10 -12.70
CA GLY A 381 3.23 -35.81 -12.43
C GLY A 381 3.93 -35.24 -13.65
N ILE A 382 4.24 -33.95 -13.60
CA ILE A 382 4.90 -33.26 -14.73
C ILE A 382 6.15 -34.07 -15.11
N ALA A 383 6.18 -34.60 -16.34
CA ALA A 383 7.12 -35.65 -16.70
C ALA A 383 8.58 -35.22 -16.47
N GLY A 384 9.25 -35.88 -15.53
CA GLY A 384 10.60 -35.54 -15.06
C GLY A 384 10.69 -34.80 -13.71
N THR A 385 9.57 -34.50 -13.03
CA THR A 385 9.60 -33.74 -11.76
C THR A 385 8.83 -34.35 -10.58
N GLY A 386 8.18 -35.51 -10.75
CA GLY A 386 7.37 -36.18 -9.72
C GLY A 386 6.04 -35.49 -9.35
N VAL A 387 6.04 -34.16 -9.18
CA VAL A 387 4.91 -33.31 -8.74
C VAL A 387 3.56 -33.76 -9.28
N VAL A 388 2.76 -34.31 -8.38
CA VAL A 388 1.47 -34.95 -8.64
C VAL A 388 0.37 -33.92 -8.92
N TYR A 389 -0.46 -34.18 -9.93
CA TYR A 389 -1.74 -33.47 -10.06
C TYR A 389 -2.68 -33.88 -8.91
N LEU A 390 -2.83 -32.99 -7.93
CA LEU A 390 -3.80 -33.16 -6.86
C LEU A 390 -5.23 -33.01 -7.40
N GLU A 391 -5.82 -34.11 -7.85
CA GLU A 391 -7.27 -34.24 -7.81
C GLU A 391 -7.73 -34.10 -6.36
N ALA A 392 -8.77 -33.29 -6.14
CA ALA A 392 -9.27 -33.04 -4.79
C ALA A 392 -9.77 -34.35 -4.18
N ALA A 393 -9.42 -34.60 -2.92
CA ALA A 393 -9.89 -35.78 -2.18
C ALA A 393 -11.41 -35.93 -2.31
N PRO A 394 -11.93 -37.15 -2.55
CA PRO A 394 -13.34 -37.35 -2.86
C PRO A 394 -14.21 -36.87 -1.69
N VAL A 395 -15.11 -35.94 -2.00
CA VAL A 395 -16.13 -35.45 -1.06
C VAL A 395 -16.95 -36.65 -0.56
N LEU A 396 -17.22 -36.66 0.75
CA LEU A 396 -18.03 -37.64 1.48
C LEU A 396 -19.12 -38.29 0.62
N ALA A 397 -19.09 -39.63 0.54
CA ALA A 397 -20.08 -40.41 -0.18
C ALA A 397 -21.48 -40.26 0.47
N GLN A 398 -22.33 -39.42 -0.12
CA GLN A 398 -23.75 -39.35 0.24
C GLN A 398 -24.48 -40.60 -0.25
N VAL A 399 -24.57 -41.62 0.61
CA VAL A 399 -25.49 -42.74 0.41
C VAL A 399 -26.91 -42.31 0.81
N SER A 400 -27.63 -41.71 -0.13
CA SER A 400 -29.08 -41.51 0.00
C SER A 400 -29.80 -42.84 -0.27
N ALA A 401 -30.15 -43.55 0.80
CA ALA A 401 -31.03 -44.72 0.75
C ALA A 401 -32.35 -44.41 1.49
N HIS A 402 -33.40 -44.11 0.74
CA HIS A 402 -34.75 -43.93 1.27
C HIS A 402 -35.53 -45.23 1.07
N GLY A 403 -35.97 -45.88 2.14
CA GLY A 403 -36.65 -47.18 2.07
C GLY A 403 -37.09 -47.69 3.44
N GLY A 404 -38.29 -47.33 3.86
CA GLY A 404 -38.89 -47.83 5.10
C GLY A 404 -39.68 -49.12 4.88
N ALA A 405 -39.39 -50.15 5.66
CA ALA A 405 -40.23 -51.36 5.80
C ALA A 405 -40.07 -51.91 7.22
N GLY A 406 -41.18 -52.23 7.88
CA GLY A 406 -41.25 -52.36 9.35
C GLY A 406 -40.75 -53.66 9.99
N GLY A 407 -40.90 -53.68 11.32
CA GLY A 407 -41.24 -54.91 12.06
C GLY A 407 -40.40 -55.23 13.30
N GLY A 408 -41.07 -55.36 14.46
CA GLY A 408 -40.65 -56.19 15.59
C GLY A 408 -39.70 -55.56 16.60
N GLY A 409 -40.14 -55.47 17.87
CA GLY A 409 -39.40 -54.95 19.02
C GLY A 409 -40.34 -54.56 20.15
#